data_AF-A0A0F8Y1S1-F1
#
_entry.id   AF-A0A0F8Y1S1-F1
#
_cell.length_a   1.000
_cell.length_b   1.000
_cell.length_c   1.000
_cell.angle_alpha   90.00
_cell.angle_beta   90.00
_cell.angle_gamma   90.00
#
_symmetry.space_group_name_H-M   'P 1'
#
loop_
_entity.id
_entity.type
_entity.pdbx_description
1 polymer ?
#
loop_
_entity_poly.entity_id
_entity_poly.type
_entity_poly.pdbx_seq_one_letter_code
_entity_poly.pdbx_strand_id
1 'polypeptide(L)'
;MKTRNVVGIIVFLTMIIGSITGIVIYNIYTGDYTGDKALDGYTLFAPIAGTTTYLIDMDGNVVHEWELSGNPGHSVYLLEDGKLLATYTIATDHFEGGGVSGGGLEMLDWEGNQLWSYELSNEIYHLHHDVEYMSNGHILAIAFEKISEEDAFNAGVLSSIVSPYGEVWAEVIFEIDTNTDSIIWQWHVWDHILPEGDDAQNYPELIDPNYPTIRRSA
;
A
#
# COMPACT_ATOMS: atom_id res chain seq x y z
N MET A 1 0.97 -33.48 12.60
CA MET A 1 1.99 -32.57 12.03
C MET A 1 1.25 -31.31 11.62
N LYS A 2 1.36 -30.23 12.39
CA LYS A 2 0.62 -28.98 12.15
C LYS A 2 1.20 -28.31 10.91
N THR A 3 0.42 -28.25 9.83
CA THR A 3 0.73 -27.40 8.67
C THR A 3 0.47 -25.95 9.07
N ARG A 4 1.53 -25.13 9.02
CA ARG A 4 1.44 -23.68 9.08
C ARG A 4 0.80 -23.23 7.77
N ASN A 5 -0.41 -22.68 7.83
CA ASN A 5 -1.00 -22.00 6.68
C ASN A 5 -0.39 -20.59 6.65
N VAL A 6 0.38 -20.32 5.61
CA VAL A 6 0.79 -18.96 5.24
C VAL A 6 -0.44 -18.30 4.63
N VAL A 7 -0.88 -17.18 5.18
CA VAL A 7 -1.96 -16.37 4.63
C VAL A 7 -1.33 -15.33 3.72
N GLY A 8 -1.66 -15.37 2.44
CA GLY A 8 -1.20 -14.40 1.45
C GLY A 8 -2.26 -13.34 1.18
N ILE A 9 -1.82 -12.08 1.12
CA ILE A 9 -2.61 -10.90 0.72
C ILE A 9 -2.87 -10.99 -0.79
N ILE A 10 -4.12 -10.77 -1.23
CA ILE A 10 -4.48 -10.62 -2.65
C ILE A 10 -5.13 -9.26 -2.82
N VAL A 11 -4.42 -8.36 -3.50
CA VAL A 11 -4.91 -7.03 -3.91
C VAL A 11 -5.80 -7.19 -5.16
N PHE A 12 -7.07 -6.80 -5.09
CA PHE A 12 -7.94 -6.66 -6.26
C PHE A 12 -8.20 -5.18 -6.55
N LEU A 13 -7.56 -4.65 -7.59
CA LEU A 13 -7.82 -3.32 -8.13
C LEU A 13 -8.90 -3.44 -9.22
N THR A 14 -10.14 -3.03 -8.95
CA THR A 14 -11.15 -2.85 -10.00
C THR A 14 -11.40 -1.36 -10.26
N MET A 15 -10.75 -0.81 -11.29
CA MET A 15 -11.11 0.47 -11.88
C MET A 15 -12.31 0.24 -12.82
N ILE A 16 -13.49 0.75 -12.45
CA ILE A 16 -14.60 0.91 -13.40
C ILE A 16 -14.75 2.40 -13.71
N ILE A 17 -14.68 2.70 -15.00
CA ILE A 17 -14.86 4.03 -15.58
C ILE A 17 -16.29 4.51 -15.28
N GLY A 18 -16.40 5.64 -14.57
CA GLY A 18 -17.64 6.41 -14.43
C GLY A 18 -18.12 6.55 -12.98
N SER A 19 -18.06 7.78 -12.45
CA SER A 19 -18.57 8.23 -11.14
C SER A 19 -18.08 7.41 -9.93
N ILE A 20 -16.98 7.86 -9.34
CA ILE A 20 -16.33 7.20 -8.20
C ILE A 20 -17.13 7.49 -6.91
N THR A 21 -17.92 6.50 -6.48
CA THR A 21 -18.10 6.20 -5.05
C THR A 21 -17.39 4.87 -4.81
N GLY A 22 -16.07 4.94 -4.63
CA GLY A 22 -15.24 3.76 -4.41
C GLY A 22 -15.27 3.34 -2.95
N ILE A 23 -15.74 2.12 -2.67
CA ILE A 23 -15.46 1.43 -1.41
C ILE A 23 -14.26 0.53 -1.69
N VAL A 24 -13.14 0.73 -0.99
CA VAL A 24 -12.11 -0.32 -0.90
C VAL A 24 -12.59 -1.28 0.16
N ILE A 25 -13.05 -2.43 -0.29
CA ILE A 25 -13.39 -3.56 0.58
C ILE A 25 -12.14 -4.43 0.65
N TYR A 26 -11.57 -4.56 1.85
CA TYR A 26 -10.72 -5.69 2.17
C TYR A 26 -11.58 -6.93 2.21
N ASN A 27 -11.74 -7.59 1.07
CA ASN A 27 -12.36 -8.90 1.05
C ASN A 27 -11.33 -9.91 1.57
N ILE A 28 -11.55 -10.40 2.79
CA ILE A 28 -11.25 -11.80 3.07
C ILE A 28 -12.03 -12.58 2.00
N TYR A 29 -11.34 -13.37 1.18
CA TYR A 29 -11.92 -14.11 0.05
C TYR A 29 -13.30 -14.69 0.38
N THR A 30 -14.27 -14.54 -0.51
CA THR A 30 -14.76 -15.66 -1.34
C THR A 30 -15.71 -15.17 -2.45
N GLY A 31 -15.63 -15.81 -3.63
CA GLY A 31 -16.48 -15.52 -4.78
C GLY A 31 -17.96 -15.86 -4.56
N ASP A 32 -18.76 -15.76 -5.64
CA ASP A 32 -20.19 -16.08 -5.69
C ASP A 32 -20.59 -17.23 -4.76
N TYR A 33 -21.14 -16.94 -3.58
CA TYR A 33 -21.63 -17.98 -2.68
C TYR A 33 -22.95 -17.59 -2.02
N THR A 34 -23.97 -18.37 -2.36
CA THR A 34 -25.07 -18.75 -1.46
C THR A 34 -24.55 -18.94 -0.03
N GLY A 35 -25.26 -18.39 0.97
CA GLY A 35 -24.79 -18.19 2.36
C GLY A 35 -24.15 -19.37 3.10
N ASP A 36 -24.23 -20.59 2.60
CA ASP A 36 -23.65 -21.80 3.20
C ASP A 36 -22.12 -21.94 3.07
N LYS A 37 -21.41 -20.99 2.42
CA LYS A 37 -19.93 -21.01 2.31
C LYS A 37 -19.22 -19.79 2.92
N ALA A 38 -19.96 -18.84 3.50
CA ALA A 38 -19.36 -17.76 4.25
C ALA A 38 -18.86 -18.31 5.60
N LEU A 39 -17.66 -17.93 6.02
CA LEU A 39 -17.16 -18.20 7.37
C LEU A 39 -17.83 -17.22 8.34
N ASP A 40 -18.13 -17.66 9.56
CA ASP A 40 -18.57 -16.76 10.64
C ASP A 40 -17.46 -15.73 10.92
N GLY A 41 -17.81 -14.45 11.08
CA GLY A 41 -16.82 -13.41 11.38
C GLY A 41 -17.33 -11.97 11.31
N TYR A 42 -16.39 -11.04 11.23
CA TYR A 42 -16.63 -9.61 11.01
C TYR A 42 -15.91 -9.15 9.74
N THR A 43 -16.41 -8.10 9.10
CA THR A 43 -15.75 -7.46 7.95
C THR A 43 -15.26 -6.07 8.36
N LEU A 44 -13.96 -5.82 8.17
CA LEU A 44 -13.34 -4.51 8.36
C LEU A 44 -13.13 -3.84 7.01
N PHE A 45 -13.54 -2.59 6.86
CA PHE A 45 -13.32 -1.83 5.62
C PHE A 45 -13.32 -0.32 5.84
N ALA A 46 -12.61 0.39 4.97
CA ALA A 46 -12.47 1.85 5.01
C ALA A 46 -12.81 2.42 3.62
N PRO A 47 -14.02 2.99 3.42
CA PRO A 47 -14.42 3.56 2.14
C PRO A 47 -13.54 4.75 1.73
N ILE A 48 -12.97 4.73 0.51
CA ILE A 48 -12.06 5.79 0.02
C ILE A 48 -12.69 7.19 0.11
N ALA A 49 -14.00 7.29 -0.12
CA ALA A 49 -14.71 8.56 -0.21
C ALA A 49 -15.10 9.17 1.15
N GLY A 50 -14.74 8.54 2.27
CA GLY A 50 -15.02 9.03 3.62
C GLY A 50 -13.83 8.80 4.53
N THR A 51 -13.93 9.29 5.76
CA THR A 51 -12.89 9.17 6.80
C THR A 51 -13.22 8.10 7.83
N THR A 52 -14.42 7.52 7.79
CA THR A 52 -14.85 6.51 8.75
C THR A 52 -14.50 5.10 8.29
N THR A 53 -13.84 4.34 9.15
CA THR A 53 -13.60 2.89 9.03
C THR A 53 -14.67 2.12 9.78
N TYR A 54 -15.17 1.02 9.21
CA TYR A 54 -16.25 0.22 9.78
C TYR A 54 -15.83 -1.21 10.06
N LEU A 55 -16.29 -1.73 11.20
CA LEU A 55 -16.37 -3.16 11.48
C LEU A 55 -17.84 -3.57 11.49
N ILE A 56 -18.22 -4.49 10.60
CA ILE A 56 -19.61 -4.99 10.51
C ILE A 56 -19.69 -6.47 10.85
N ASP A 57 -20.83 -6.90 11.39
CA ASP A 57 -21.16 -8.31 11.57
C ASP A 57 -21.67 -8.95 10.26
N MET A 58 -21.98 -10.25 10.31
CA MET A 58 -22.50 -11.00 9.15
C MET A 58 -23.90 -10.57 8.70
N ASP A 59 -24.66 -9.88 9.54
CA ASP A 59 -25.98 -9.32 9.22
C ASP A 59 -25.85 -7.90 8.61
N GLY A 60 -24.63 -7.38 8.51
CA GLY A 60 -24.33 -6.04 8.00
C GLY A 60 -24.57 -4.93 9.02
N ASN A 61 -24.75 -5.25 10.30
CA ASN A 61 -24.85 -4.23 11.34
C ASN A 61 -23.46 -3.69 11.65
N VAL A 62 -23.37 -2.37 11.84
CA VAL A 62 -22.14 -1.73 12.35
C VAL A 62 -21.95 -2.13 13.80
N VAL A 63 -20.83 -2.81 14.05
CA VAL A 63 -20.39 -3.26 15.37
C VAL A 63 -19.48 -2.21 16.00
N HIS A 64 -18.66 -1.59 15.16
CA HIS A 64 -17.75 -0.52 15.57
C HIS A 64 -17.39 0.38 14.38
N GLU A 65 -17.01 1.61 14.68
CA GLU A 65 -16.52 2.57 13.71
C GLU A 65 -15.37 3.39 14.31
N TRP A 66 -14.36 3.67 13.48
CA TRP A 66 -13.26 4.56 13.80
C TRP A 66 -13.26 5.74 12.84
N GLU A 67 -12.96 6.93 13.34
CA GLU A 67 -12.76 8.10 12.49
C GLU A 67 -11.25 8.30 12.25
N LEU A 68 -10.85 8.23 10.99
CA LEU A 68 -9.47 8.44 10.57
C LEU A 68 -9.13 9.93 10.46
N SER A 69 -7.83 10.23 10.54
CA SER A 69 -7.29 11.58 10.40
C SER A 69 -7.42 12.15 8.98
N GLY A 70 -7.57 11.27 7.98
CA GLY A 70 -7.75 11.62 6.57
C GLY A 70 -8.45 10.51 5.79
N ASN A 71 -8.67 10.73 4.49
CA ASN A 71 -9.28 9.70 3.64
C ASN A 71 -8.38 8.46 3.59
N PRO A 72 -8.92 7.23 3.60
CA PRO A 72 -8.13 6.01 3.62
C PRO A 72 -7.06 5.98 2.53
N GLY A 73 -5.83 5.63 2.93
CA GLY A 73 -4.66 5.38 2.06
C GLY A 73 -4.68 4.02 1.39
N HIS A 74 -5.83 3.34 1.44
CA HIS A 74 -6.15 2.02 0.94
C HIS A 74 -5.80 0.83 1.82
N SER A 75 -5.03 0.89 2.91
CA SER A 75 -4.83 -0.23 3.85
C SER A 75 -5.36 0.01 5.26
N VAL A 76 -6.00 -1.02 5.84
CA VAL A 76 -6.51 -1.04 7.22
C VAL A 76 -6.46 -2.43 7.83
N TYR A 77 -6.04 -2.51 9.09
CA TYR A 77 -5.85 -3.74 9.85
C TYR A 77 -6.45 -3.61 11.24
N LEU A 78 -7.12 -4.67 11.71
CA LEU A 78 -7.44 -4.86 13.13
C LEU A 78 -6.37 -5.78 13.72
N LEU A 79 -5.53 -5.25 14.60
CA LEU A 79 -4.43 -5.97 15.23
C LEU A 79 -4.94 -6.96 16.27
N GLU A 80 -4.13 -7.96 16.63
CA GLU A 80 -4.51 -9.01 17.59
C GLU A 80 -4.93 -8.48 18.97
N ASP A 81 -4.42 -7.31 19.34
CA ASP A 81 -4.72 -6.64 20.61
C ASP A 81 -5.87 -5.62 20.52
N GLY A 82 -6.59 -5.60 19.40
CA GLY A 82 -7.80 -4.81 19.19
C GLY A 82 -7.58 -3.38 18.71
N LYS A 83 -6.33 -2.99 18.43
CA LYS A 83 -6.02 -1.68 17.82
C LYS A 83 -6.34 -1.69 16.33
N LEU A 84 -6.70 -0.52 15.81
CA LEU A 84 -6.74 -0.28 14.38
C LEU A 84 -5.38 0.26 13.92
N LEU A 85 -4.81 -0.31 12.86
CA LEU A 85 -3.75 0.31 12.08
C LEU A 85 -4.34 0.70 10.72
N ALA A 86 -4.23 1.96 10.35
CA ALA A 86 -4.75 2.46 9.08
C ALA A 86 -3.69 3.30 8.35
N THR A 87 -3.79 3.28 7.03
CA THR A 87 -3.14 4.25 6.16
C THR A 87 -4.16 5.35 5.83
N TYR A 88 -3.70 6.58 5.70
CA TYR A 88 -4.53 7.72 5.29
C TYR A 88 -3.78 8.62 4.31
N THR A 89 -4.55 9.35 3.52
CA THR A 89 -4.08 10.24 2.48
C THR A 89 -3.80 11.62 3.05
N ILE A 90 -2.57 12.09 2.87
CA ILE A 90 -2.17 13.49 3.10
C ILE A 90 -1.93 14.19 1.76
N ALA A 91 -2.11 15.51 1.75
CA ALA A 91 -1.78 16.32 0.59
C ALA A 91 -0.25 16.36 0.39
N THR A 92 0.18 16.30 -0.87
CA THR A 92 1.58 16.45 -1.26
C THR A 92 1.70 17.39 -2.45
N ASP A 93 2.74 18.22 -2.46
CA ASP A 93 3.15 19.07 -3.58
C ASP A 93 4.41 18.54 -4.28
N HIS A 94 4.87 17.34 -3.90
CA HIS A 94 6.06 16.72 -4.43
C HIS A 94 5.76 15.59 -5.43
N PHE A 95 4.58 14.96 -5.34
CA PHE A 95 4.19 13.84 -6.20
C PHE A 95 2.89 14.19 -6.93
N GLU A 96 2.96 14.35 -8.25
CA GLU A 96 1.81 14.66 -9.11
C GLU A 96 1.47 13.49 -10.01
N GLY A 97 0.33 12.82 -9.77
CA GLY A 97 -0.09 11.70 -10.60
C GLY A 97 -1.38 11.03 -10.12
N GLY A 98 -1.98 10.21 -10.98
CA GLY A 98 -3.04 9.31 -10.57
C GLY A 98 -2.47 8.20 -9.68
N GLY A 99 -3.13 7.90 -8.56
CA GLY A 99 -2.69 6.85 -7.63
C GLY A 99 -1.78 7.34 -6.49
N VAL A 100 -1.54 8.65 -6.37
CA VAL A 100 -0.90 9.24 -5.19
C VAL A 100 -1.93 9.30 -4.06
N SER A 101 -2.11 8.17 -3.39
CA SER A 101 -2.78 8.02 -2.09
C SER A 101 -1.73 7.83 -1.00
N GLY A 102 -2.12 7.88 0.27
CA GLY A 102 -1.21 7.59 1.38
C GLY A 102 -0.43 8.79 1.89
N GLY A 103 0.82 8.57 2.26
CA GLY A 103 1.66 9.55 2.96
C GLY A 103 1.47 9.57 4.49
N GLY A 104 0.37 9.04 5.03
CA GLY A 104 0.12 8.96 6.48
C GLY A 104 -0.25 7.55 6.97
N LEU A 105 0.17 7.24 8.19
CA LEU A 105 -0.16 6.04 8.98
C LEU A 105 -0.69 6.48 10.35
N GLU A 106 -1.70 5.78 10.87
CA GLU A 106 -2.18 6.00 12.23
C GLU A 106 -2.59 4.71 12.92
N MET A 107 -2.44 4.70 14.24
CA MET A 107 -2.87 3.62 15.10
C MET A 107 -3.86 4.14 16.13
N LEU A 108 -5.04 3.55 16.16
CA LEU A 108 -6.14 3.94 17.06
C LEU A 108 -6.44 2.82 18.05
N ASP A 109 -6.81 3.16 19.28
CA ASP A 109 -7.40 2.20 20.21
C ASP A 109 -8.87 1.88 19.85
N TRP A 110 -9.47 0.97 20.61
CA TRP A 110 -10.87 0.57 20.42
C TRP A 110 -11.86 1.73 20.69
N GLU A 111 -11.47 2.74 21.45
CA GLU A 111 -12.29 3.92 21.71
C GLU A 111 -12.11 5.03 20.66
N GLY A 112 -11.24 4.82 19.67
CA GLY A 112 -10.93 5.78 18.62
C GLY A 112 -9.90 6.84 19.02
N ASN A 113 -9.18 6.66 20.13
CA ASN A 113 -8.08 7.56 20.48
C ASN A 113 -6.83 7.21 19.68
N GLN A 114 -6.18 8.21 19.11
CA GLN A 114 -4.92 8.05 18.40
C GLN A 114 -3.78 7.74 19.39
N LEU A 115 -3.21 6.55 19.24
CA LEU A 115 -2.06 6.07 20.01
C LEU A 115 -0.74 6.46 19.36
N TRP A 116 -0.71 6.49 18.03
CA TRP A 116 0.48 6.77 17.23
C TRP A 116 0.09 7.24 15.83
N SER A 117 0.96 8.05 15.20
CA SER A 117 0.84 8.44 13.81
C SER A 117 2.21 8.72 13.21
N TYR A 118 2.33 8.51 11.91
CA TYR A 118 3.55 8.79 11.17
C TYR A 118 3.22 9.26 9.76
N GLU A 119 3.92 10.29 9.33
CA GLU A 119 3.78 10.84 7.98
C GLU A 119 5.13 10.85 7.29
N LEU A 120 5.14 10.45 6.02
CA LEU A 120 6.30 10.59 5.16
C LEU A 120 5.82 11.02 3.77
N SER A 121 6.05 12.30 3.50
CA SER A 121 5.88 12.95 2.21
C SER A 121 6.88 14.10 2.11
N ASN A 122 7.89 13.96 1.27
CA ASN A 122 8.92 14.97 1.00
C ASN A 122 9.35 14.92 -0.48
N GLU A 123 10.39 15.66 -0.86
CA GLU A 123 10.84 15.75 -2.26
C GLU A 123 11.28 14.42 -2.88
N ILE A 124 11.65 13.43 -2.05
CA ILE A 124 12.21 12.14 -2.48
C ILE A 124 11.22 11.00 -2.24
N TYR A 125 10.48 11.01 -1.13
CA TYR A 125 9.64 9.89 -0.71
C TYR A 125 8.20 10.27 -0.39
N HIS A 126 7.26 9.37 -0.67
CA HIS A 126 5.86 9.45 -0.24
C HIS A 126 5.32 8.05 0.06
N LEU A 127 4.77 7.80 1.27
CA LEU A 127 4.17 6.49 1.58
C LEU A 127 3.05 6.17 0.61
N HIS A 128 3.02 4.96 0.08
CA HIS A 128 2.19 4.66 -1.08
C HIS A 128 0.77 4.19 -0.73
N HIS A 129 0.57 2.98 -0.22
CA HIS A 129 -0.77 2.57 0.22
C HIS A 129 -0.80 1.40 1.19
N ASP A 130 0.24 0.55 1.21
CA ASP A 130 0.23 -0.68 1.99
C ASP A 130 1.28 -0.70 3.10
N VAL A 131 0.95 -1.46 4.15
CA VAL A 131 1.79 -1.66 5.32
C VAL A 131 1.62 -3.08 5.88
N GLU A 132 2.62 -3.55 6.62
CA GLU A 132 2.54 -4.77 7.43
C GLU A 132 3.00 -4.47 8.87
N TYR A 133 2.15 -4.83 9.84
CA TYR A 133 2.50 -4.71 11.26
C TYR A 133 3.30 -5.92 11.72
N MET A 134 4.52 -5.69 12.21
CA MET A 134 5.45 -6.75 12.58
C MET A 134 5.29 -7.16 14.04
N SER A 135 5.66 -8.41 14.37
CA SER A 135 5.57 -8.94 15.74
C SER A 135 6.47 -8.24 16.76
N ASN A 136 7.46 -7.46 16.31
CA ASN A 136 8.31 -6.62 17.15
C ASN A 136 7.73 -5.22 17.39
N GLY A 137 6.56 -4.91 16.82
CA GLY A 137 5.90 -3.62 16.90
C GLY A 137 6.28 -2.63 15.80
N HIS A 138 7.24 -2.98 14.93
CA HIS A 138 7.61 -2.15 13.78
C HIS A 138 6.58 -2.27 12.66
N ILE A 139 6.69 -1.37 11.68
CA ILE A 139 5.84 -1.39 10.49
C ILE A 139 6.74 -1.48 9.26
N LEU A 140 6.49 -2.44 8.38
CA LEU A 140 6.97 -2.37 7.01
C LEU A 140 6.01 -1.51 6.20
N ALA A 141 6.52 -0.52 5.47
CA ALA A 141 5.71 0.34 4.62
C ALA A 141 6.35 0.48 3.25
N ILE A 142 5.52 0.51 2.20
CA ILE A 142 5.97 0.86 0.85
C ILE A 142 5.87 2.37 0.64
N ALA A 143 6.83 2.92 -0.10
CA ALA A 143 6.83 4.32 -0.50
C ALA A 143 7.26 4.46 -1.96
N PHE A 144 6.71 5.47 -2.62
CA PHE A 144 7.31 5.98 -3.84
C PHE A 144 8.67 6.59 -3.51
N GLU A 145 9.68 6.27 -4.32
CA GLU A 145 10.98 6.90 -4.36
C GLU A 145 11.13 7.63 -5.70
N LYS A 146 11.40 8.92 -5.65
CA LYS A 146 11.61 9.73 -6.83
C LYS A 146 13.03 9.59 -7.36
N ILE A 147 13.14 9.22 -8.63
CA ILE A 147 14.39 9.13 -9.38
C ILE A 147 14.42 10.23 -10.44
N SER A 148 15.54 10.95 -10.50
CA SER A 148 15.72 12.04 -11.47
C SER A 148 15.79 11.51 -12.91
N GLU A 149 15.40 12.33 -13.88
CA GLU A 149 15.58 12.02 -15.31
C GLU A 149 17.03 11.66 -15.66
N GLU A 150 18.00 12.38 -15.08
CA GLU A 150 19.42 12.12 -15.30
C GLU A 150 19.82 10.72 -14.81
N ASP A 151 19.43 10.35 -13.58
CA ASP A 151 19.72 9.03 -13.02
C ASP A 151 18.99 7.92 -13.77
N ALA A 152 17.75 8.17 -14.20
CA ALA A 152 16.98 7.24 -15.01
C ALA A 152 17.67 6.98 -16.36
N PHE A 153 18.12 8.02 -17.07
CA PHE A 153 18.85 7.84 -18.32
C PHE A 153 20.21 7.18 -18.12
N ASN A 154 20.93 7.51 -17.06
CA ASN A 154 22.20 6.85 -16.73
C ASN A 154 22.01 5.36 -16.41
N ALA A 155 20.84 4.97 -15.92
CA ALA A 155 20.45 3.58 -15.69
C ALA A 155 19.87 2.89 -16.95
N GLY A 156 19.79 3.58 -18.10
CA GLY A 156 19.28 3.01 -19.34
C GLY A 156 17.76 3.00 -19.45
N VAL A 157 17.03 3.75 -18.63
CA VAL A 157 15.57 3.89 -18.75
C VAL A 157 15.22 4.62 -20.04
N LEU A 158 14.24 4.08 -20.79
CA LEU A 158 13.76 4.69 -22.02
C LEU A 158 13.03 6.00 -21.74
N SER A 159 13.24 7.00 -22.60
CA SER A 159 12.57 8.31 -22.51
C SER A 159 11.05 8.26 -22.59
N SER A 160 10.47 7.16 -23.09
CA SER A 160 9.01 6.95 -23.07
C SER A 160 8.45 6.58 -21.69
N ILE A 161 9.31 6.24 -20.72
CA ILE A 161 8.94 5.86 -19.35
C ILE A 161 9.09 7.05 -18.40
N VAL A 162 10.07 7.93 -18.65
CA VAL A 162 10.25 9.16 -17.88
C VAL A 162 9.01 10.04 -18.03
N SER A 163 8.48 10.49 -16.90
CA SER A 163 7.28 11.32 -16.89
C SER A 163 7.55 12.71 -17.52
N PRO A 164 6.49 13.46 -17.90
CA PRO A 164 6.65 14.84 -18.38
C PRO A 164 7.30 15.81 -17.37
N TYR A 165 7.41 15.40 -16.10
CA TYR A 165 8.03 16.17 -15.03
C TYR A 165 9.53 15.89 -14.86
N GLY A 166 10.12 15.01 -15.69
CA GLY A 166 11.54 14.68 -15.61
C GLY A 166 11.89 13.76 -14.45
N GLU A 167 10.98 12.83 -14.12
CA GLU A 167 11.16 11.88 -13.02
C GLU A 167 10.52 10.52 -13.32
N VAL A 168 11.04 9.50 -12.66
CA VAL A 168 10.46 8.15 -12.55
C VAL A 168 10.21 7.87 -11.07
N TRP A 169 9.13 7.17 -10.73
CA TRP A 169 8.89 6.68 -9.37
C TRP A 169 9.23 5.20 -9.30
N ALA A 170 10.16 4.85 -8.42
CA ALA A 170 10.43 3.48 -8.00
C ALA A 170 9.74 3.20 -6.66
N GLU A 171 9.75 1.94 -6.23
CA GLU A 171 9.29 1.57 -4.89
C GLU A 171 10.47 1.37 -3.95
N VAL A 172 10.28 1.77 -2.70
CA VAL A 172 11.17 1.46 -1.58
C VAL A 172 10.34 0.86 -0.45
N ILE A 173 10.92 -0.10 0.26
CA ILE A 173 10.35 -0.66 1.49
C ILE A 173 11.12 -0.09 2.68
N PHE A 174 10.41 0.47 3.64
CA PHE A 174 10.96 0.95 4.92
C PHE A 174 10.48 0.08 6.07
N GLU A 175 11.38 -0.22 7.01
CA GLU A 175 11.02 -0.68 8.35
C GLU A 175 11.05 0.52 9.31
N ILE A 176 9.90 0.86 9.87
CA ILE A 176 9.68 2.00 10.76
C ILE A 176 9.56 1.48 12.20
N ASP A 177 10.42 1.95 13.10
CA ASP A 177 10.29 1.72 14.54
C ASP A 177 9.31 2.72 15.14
N THR A 178 8.15 2.23 15.59
CA THR A 178 7.06 3.06 16.15
C THR A 178 7.38 3.65 17.53
N ASN A 179 8.47 3.23 18.19
CA ASN A 179 8.89 3.83 19.46
C ASN A 179 9.78 5.06 19.26
N THR A 180 10.45 5.14 18.11
CA THR A 180 11.44 6.18 17.80
C THR A 180 11.11 7.00 16.55
N ASP A 181 10.02 6.66 15.85
CA ASP A 181 9.57 7.27 14.60
C ASP A 181 10.66 7.30 13.53
N SER A 182 11.51 6.27 13.52
CA SER A 182 12.70 6.22 12.69
C SER A 182 12.64 5.07 11.69
N ILE A 183 13.08 5.32 10.47
CA ILE A 183 13.37 4.28 9.48
C ILE A 183 14.68 3.61 9.90
N ILE A 184 14.62 2.33 10.24
CA ILE A 184 15.78 1.56 10.75
C ILE A 184 16.34 0.58 9.73
N TRP A 185 15.58 0.29 8.68
CA TRP A 185 15.99 -0.54 7.56
C TRP A 185 15.26 -0.09 6.29
N GLN A 186 15.90 -0.27 5.15
CA GLN A 186 15.36 0.08 3.84
C GLN A 186 15.80 -0.91 2.77
N TRP A 187 14.97 -1.08 1.75
CA TRP A 187 15.31 -1.81 0.53
C TRP A 187 14.72 -1.10 -0.68
N HIS A 188 15.58 -0.78 -1.64
CA HIS A 188 15.23 0.00 -2.82
C HIS A 188 15.12 -0.90 -4.05
N VAL A 189 14.00 -0.79 -4.78
CA VAL A 189 13.88 -1.42 -6.11
C VAL A 189 14.99 -0.91 -7.03
N TRP A 190 15.36 0.37 -6.90
CA TRP A 190 16.36 1.01 -7.75
C TRP A 190 17.76 0.37 -7.65
N ASP A 191 18.10 -0.25 -6.51
CA ASP A 191 19.37 -0.98 -6.34
C ASP A 191 19.41 -2.32 -7.10
N HIS A 192 18.27 -2.75 -7.65
CA HIS A 192 18.06 -4.07 -8.25
C HIS A 192 17.63 -3.95 -9.71
N ILE A 193 17.96 -2.86 -10.38
CA ILE A 193 17.66 -2.65 -11.80
C ILE A 193 18.71 -3.30 -12.70
N LEU A 194 18.24 -3.85 -13.82
CA LEU A 194 19.09 -4.44 -14.86
C LEU A 194 19.90 -3.33 -15.56
N PRO A 195 21.24 -3.45 -15.64
CA PRO A 195 22.05 -2.50 -16.39
C PRO A 195 21.69 -2.44 -17.88
N GLU A 196 21.91 -1.28 -18.49
CA GLU A 196 21.65 -1.09 -19.91
C GLU A 196 22.40 -2.12 -20.78
N GLY A 197 21.65 -2.79 -21.65
CA GLY A 197 22.20 -3.74 -22.64
C GLY A 197 22.36 -5.18 -22.14
N ASP A 198 22.14 -5.45 -20.85
CA ASP A 198 22.12 -6.82 -20.32
C ASP A 198 20.80 -7.53 -20.63
N ASP A 199 20.83 -8.87 -20.71
CA ASP A 199 19.65 -9.72 -20.92
C ASP A 199 19.14 -10.21 -19.56
N ALA A 200 17.88 -9.90 -19.23
CA ALA A 200 17.22 -10.33 -18.00
C ALA A 200 17.26 -11.85 -17.80
N GLN A 201 17.39 -12.66 -18.86
CA GLN A 201 17.57 -14.11 -18.73
C GLN A 201 18.86 -14.51 -18.01
N ASN A 202 19.90 -13.66 -18.05
CA ASN A 202 21.17 -13.91 -17.39
C ASN A 202 21.21 -13.37 -15.95
N TYR A 203 20.26 -12.50 -15.59
CA TYR A 203 20.18 -11.83 -14.29
C TYR A 203 18.72 -11.84 -13.76
N PRO A 204 18.17 -13.03 -13.47
CA PRO A 204 16.76 -13.18 -13.06
C PRO A 204 16.41 -12.49 -11.73
N GLU A 205 17.41 -12.07 -10.96
CA GLU A 205 17.27 -11.29 -9.73
C GLU A 205 17.13 -9.77 -9.97
N LEU A 206 17.41 -9.29 -11.18
CA LEU A 206 17.33 -7.87 -11.54
C LEU A 206 16.05 -7.55 -12.31
N ILE A 207 15.62 -6.30 -12.18
CA ILE A 207 14.38 -5.77 -12.76
C ILE A 207 14.73 -4.99 -14.02
N ASP A 208 14.22 -5.43 -15.18
CA ASP A 208 14.33 -4.65 -16.41
C ASP A 208 13.50 -3.37 -16.28
N PRO A 209 14.14 -2.18 -16.21
CA PRO A 209 13.42 -0.93 -16.03
C PRO A 209 12.61 -0.55 -17.28
N ASN A 210 12.83 -1.25 -18.40
CA ASN A 210 12.16 -1.04 -19.67
C ASN A 210 11.15 -2.14 -20.01
N TYR A 211 10.83 -3.01 -19.04
CA TYR A 211 9.87 -4.08 -19.28
C TYR A 211 8.54 -3.50 -19.79
N PRO A 212 8.02 -3.98 -20.93
CA PRO A 212 6.91 -3.31 -21.62
C PRO A 212 5.65 -3.24 -20.77
N THR A 213 5.08 -2.04 -20.69
CA THR A 213 3.84 -1.73 -19.96
C THR A 213 2.58 -2.29 -20.63
N ILE A 214 2.70 -2.80 -21.86
CA ILE A 214 1.62 -3.51 -22.54
C ILE A 214 1.48 -4.88 -21.87
N ARG A 215 0.44 -5.05 -21.04
CA ARG A 215 0.07 -6.38 -20.52
C ARG A 215 0.08 -7.37 -21.67
N ARG A 216 1.04 -8.31 -21.67
CA ARG A 216 0.88 -9.53 -22.45
C ARG A 216 -0.35 -10.21 -21.88
N SER A 217 -1.37 -10.41 -22.71
CA SER A 217 -2.49 -11.27 -22.35
C SER A 217 -1.90 -12.62 -21.93
N ALA A 218 -2.07 -12.97 -20.65
CA ALA A 218 -1.83 -14.31 -20.16
C ALA A 218 -2.82 -15.30 -20.81
#